data_AF-A0A9P6G6L3-F1
#
_entry.id   AF-A0A9P6G6L3-F1
#
_cell.length_a   1.000
_cell.length_b   1.000
_cell.length_c   1.000
_cell.angle_alpha   90.00
_cell.angle_beta   90.00
_cell.angle_gamma   90.00
#
_symmetry.space_group_name_H-M   'P 1'
#
loop_
_entity.id
_entity.type
_entity.pdbx_description
1 polymer ?
#
loop_
_entity_poly.entity_id
_entity_poly.type
_entity_poly.pdbx_seq_one_letter_code
_entity_poly.pdbx_strand_id
1 'polypeptide(L)'
;MAPPQNTYHVPLRQIEYRSYLKAIELYHYPHQVLSVSSFEEMVAARTPGFIRRLESQDTLCEESGEEKNYVPDGDDVPIGFTEVAYLFNVFRDRGSAHVGGSALGFRLLDEDRIEWMCFDRPVGNLLSGATTNEGVHLFEKVADLERGDDIRRLKGTVGGWPEHRQWCNGLENATKPLLKLTTVEKSRSSLDERKARDAGRAEVQIR
;
A
#
# COMPACT_ATOMS: atom_id res chain seq x y z
N MET A 1 -23.67 -1.65 -9.42
CA MET A 1 -23.52 -3.10 -9.14
C MET A 1 -22.13 -3.29 -8.59
N ALA A 2 -21.98 -3.81 -7.36
CA ALA A 2 -20.66 -4.17 -6.84
C ALA A 2 -20.13 -5.40 -7.61
N PRO A 3 -18.84 -5.46 -7.96
CA PRO A 3 -18.29 -6.61 -8.64
C PRO A 3 -18.41 -7.87 -7.76
N PRO A 4 -18.65 -9.06 -8.35
CA PRO A 4 -18.72 -10.30 -7.61
C PRO A 4 -17.38 -10.58 -6.92
N GLN A 5 -17.38 -10.63 -5.60
CA GLN A 5 -16.21 -11.02 -4.81
C GLN A 5 -15.97 -12.51 -5.03
N ASN A 6 -14.83 -12.85 -5.63
CA ASN A 6 -14.41 -14.22 -5.87
C ASN A 6 -14.09 -14.88 -4.52
N THR A 7 -14.92 -15.83 -4.08
CA THR A 7 -14.97 -16.36 -2.71
C THR A 7 -13.94 -17.46 -2.39
N TYR A 8 -13.02 -17.76 -3.31
CA TYR A 8 -12.04 -18.85 -3.15
C TYR A 8 -10.58 -18.41 -3.34
N HIS A 9 -10.18 -17.29 -2.74
CA HIS A 9 -8.75 -16.98 -2.66
C HIS A 9 -8.10 -17.84 -1.58
N VAL A 10 -7.28 -18.80 -2.01
CA VAL A 10 -6.40 -19.56 -1.13
C VAL A 10 -5.54 -18.56 -0.33
N PRO A 11 -5.41 -18.72 1.00
CA PRO A 11 -4.66 -17.76 1.80
C PRO A 11 -3.19 -17.73 1.37
N LEU A 12 -2.77 -16.61 0.79
CA LEU A 12 -1.38 -16.33 0.45
C LEU A 12 -0.51 -16.40 1.71
N ARG A 13 0.57 -17.17 1.64
CA ARG A 13 1.59 -17.23 2.68
C ARG A 13 2.86 -16.55 2.19
N GLN A 14 3.32 -15.54 2.91
CA GLN A 14 4.62 -14.92 2.66
C GLN A 14 5.74 -15.96 2.84
N ILE A 15 6.72 -15.92 1.96
CA ILE A 15 7.92 -16.74 2.12
C ILE A 15 8.81 -16.16 3.21
N GLU A 16 9.42 -17.03 4.00
CA GLU A 16 10.34 -16.60 5.05
C GLU A 16 11.51 -15.81 4.45
N TYR A 17 11.93 -14.73 5.12
CA TYR A 17 12.98 -13.83 4.63
C TYR A 17 14.26 -14.57 4.18
N ARG A 18 14.70 -15.59 4.94
CA ARG A 18 15.86 -16.42 4.59
C ARG A 18 15.76 -17.07 3.21
N SER A 19 14.54 -17.33 2.74
CA SER A 19 14.23 -17.94 1.44
C SER A 19 13.90 -16.91 0.36
N TYR A 20 13.77 -15.62 0.70
CA TYR A 20 13.59 -14.53 -0.25
C TYR A 20 14.96 -14.08 -0.78
N LEU A 21 15.20 -14.40 -2.05
CA LEU A 21 16.48 -14.20 -2.75
C LEU A 21 16.33 -13.21 -3.93
N LYS A 22 15.28 -12.39 -3.91
CA LYS A 22 14.99 -11.42 -4.97
C LYS A 22 15.32 -10.03 -4.47
N ALA A 23 15.83 -9.18 -5.35
CA ALA A 23 15.92 -7.76 -5.10
C ALA A 23 14.52 -7.17 -4.96
N ILE A 24 14.42 -6.11 -4.17
CA ILE A 24 13.20 -5.30 -4.04
C ILE A 24 13.37 -4.10 -4.96
N GLU A 25 12.42 -3.91 -5.87
CA GLU A 25 12.46 -2.74 -6.74
C GLU A 25 11.80 -1.57 -6.03
N LEU A 26 12.46 -0.42 -5.98
CA LEU A 26 11.94 0.81 -5.39
C LEU A 26 11.47 1.77 -6.47
N TYR A 27 10.36 2.43 -6.19
CA TYR A 27 9.71 3.37 -7.10
C TYR A 27 9.30 4.65 -6.38
N HIS A 28 9.32 5.76 -7.12
CA HIS A 28 8.61 6.98 -6.75
C HIS A 28 7.20 6.96 -7.34
N TYR A 29 6.21 7.17 -6.46
CA TYR A 29 4.79 7.23 -6.81
C TYR A 29 4.22 8.63 -6.53
N PRO A 30 3.70 9.36 -7.53
CA PRO A 30 3.23 10.74 -7.37
C PRO A 30 1.86 10.80 -6.69
N HIS A 31 1.81 10.67 -5.36
CA HIS A 31 0.55 10.61 -4.60
C HIS A 31 -0.30 11.89 -4.70
N GLN A 32 0.30 13.03 -5.09
CA GLN A 32 -0.41 14.27 -5.38
C GLN A 32 -1.23 14.21 -6.66
N VAL A 33 -0.81 13.38 -7.62
CA VAL A 33 -1.51 13.20 -8.90
C VAL A 33 -2.62 12.17 -8.76
N LEU A 34 -2.32 11.05 -8.09
CA LEU A 34 -3.31 10.02 -7.77
C LEU A 34 -3.07 9.52 -6.35
N SER A 35 -4.02 9.72 -5.45
CA SER A 35 -3.87 9.22 -4.08
C SER A 35 -3.72 7.70 -4.04
N VAL A 36 -3.02 7.18 -3.02
CA VAL A 36 -2.86 5.72 -2.83
C VAL A 36 -4.22 5.02 -2.70
N SER A 37 -5.19 5.64 -2.04
CA SER A 37 -6.56 5.10 -1.93
C SER A 37 -7.28 5.05 -3.28
N SER A 38 -7.17 6.10 -4.11
CA SER A 38 -7.75 6.09 -5.45
C SER A 38 -7.09 5.04 -6.36
N PHE A 39 -5.79 4.83 -6.21
CA PHE A 39 -5.08 3.76 -6.90
C PHE A 39 -5.52 2.37 -6.43
N GLU A 40 -5.71 2.17 -5.12
CA GLU A 40 -6.26 0.92 -4.58
C GLU A 40 -7.62 0.61 -5.20
N GLU A 41 -8.55 1.57 -5.23
CA GLU A 41 -9.87 1.40 -5.82
C GLU A 41 -9.79 1.00 -7.30
N MET A 42 -8.90 1.64 -8.05
CA MET A 42 -8.65 1.31 -9.47
C MET A 42 -8.10 -0.11 -9.62
N VAL A 43 -7.12 -0.49 -8.80
CA VAL A 43 -6.47 -1.80 -8.83
C VAL A 43 -7.47 -2.89 -8.44
N ALA A 44 -8.20 -2.70 -7.35
CA ALA A 44 -9.22 -3.63 -6.86
C ALA A 44 -10.34 -3.86 -7.90
N ALA A 45 -10.70 -2.83 -8.66
CA ALA A 45 -11.73 -2.92 -9.68
C ALA A 45 -11.25 -3.55 -11.00
N ARG A 46 -9.98 -3.34 -11.40
CA ARG A 46 -9.52 -3.60 -12.77
C ARG A 46 -8.35 -4.55 -12.91
N THR A 47 -7.59 -4.79 -11.84
CA THR A 47 -6.36 -5.57 -11.91
C THR A 47 -6.63 -7.02 -11.49
N PRO A 48 -6.49 -7.99 -12.41
CA PRO A 48 -6.60 -9.40 -12.06
C PRO A 48 -5.57 -9.78 -10.99
N GLY A 49 -6.01 -10.53 -10.00
CA GLY A 49 -5.13 -11.07 -8.96
C GLY A 49 -4.91 -10.15 -7.77
N PHE A 50 -5.53 -8.97 -7.70
CA PHE A 50 -5.60 -8.21 -6.44
C PHE A 50 -6.37 -9.03 -5.40
N ILE A 51 -5.80 -9.18 -4.20
CA ILE A 51 -6.36 -10.01 -3.13
C ILE A 51 -6.88 -9.17 -1.98
N ARG A 52 -6.05 -8.27 -1.47
CA ARG A 52 -6.38 -7.45 -0.30
C ARG A 52 -5.35 -6.34 -0.09
N ARG A 53 -5.79 -5.33 0.68
CA ARG A 53 -4.92 -4.39 1.38
C ARG A 53 -4.56 -4.92 2.78
N LEU A 54 -3.31 -4.71 3.18
CA LEU A 54 -2.83 -4.85 4.55
C LEU A 54 -2.11 -3.56 4.98
N GLU A 55 -1.87 -3.42 6.27
CA GLU A 55 -1.17 -2.28 6.88
C GLU A 55 -0.16 -2.78 7.92
N SER A 56 1.02 -2.18 7.95
CA SER A 56 2.03 -2.39 9.01
C SER A 56 2.60 -1.07 9.47
N GLN A 57 3.18 -1.03 10.67
CA GLN A 57 3.99 0.12 11.09
C GLN A 57 5.20 0.27 10.14
N ASP A 58 5.62 1.51 9.91
CA ASP A 58 6.89 1.76 9.23
C ASP A 58 8.07 1.45 10.17
N THR A 59 8.76 0.35 9.91
CA THR A 59 9.94 -0.03 10.70
C THR A 59 11.23 0.61 10.19
N LEU A 60 11.14 1.43 9.13
CA LEU A 60 12.23 2.21 8.53
C LEU A 60 12.41 3.57 9.20
N CYS A 61 11.46 4.03 10.02
CA CYS A 61 11.55 5.29 10.78
C CYS A 61 11.70 5.05 12.29
N GLU A 62 12.38 5.95 12.98
CA GLU A 62 12.41 6.03 14.45
C GLU A 62 11.08 6.60 14.98
N GLU A 63 10.80 6.40 16.26
CA GLU A 63 9.63 7.01 16.92
C GLU A 63 9.66 8.54 16.88
N SER A 64 10.83 9.14 16.64
CA SER A 64 11.04 10.58 16.43
C SER A 64 10.61 11.07 15.04
N GLY A 65 10.29 10.16 14.11
CA GLY A 65 10.01 10.47 12.71
C GLY A 65 11.26 10.65 11.84
N GLU A 66 12.46 10.48 12.40
CA GLU A 66 13.70 10.42 11.62
C GLU A 66 13.85 9.05 10.95
N GLU A 67 14.35 8.99 9.72
CA GLU A 67 14.63 7.70 9.08
C GLU A 67 15.69 6.94 9.88
N LYS A 68 15.41 5.69 10.28
CA LYS A 68 16.34 4.82 11.03
C LYS A 68 17.62 4.54 10.26
N ASN A 69 17.55 4.62 8.94
CA ASN A 69 18.66 4.36 8.04
C ASN A 69 19.07 5.67 7.38
N TYR A 70 20.37 5.91 7.28
CA TYR A 70 20.94 7.02 6.52
C TYR A 70 20.45 6.94 5.07
N VAL A 71 19.69 7.93 4.62
CA VAL A 71 19.41 8.17 3.20
C VAL A 71 20.66 8.82 2.62
N PRO A 72 21.36 8.19 1.65
CA PRO A 72 22.49 8.85 0.99
C PRO A 72 22.05 10.16 0.36
N ASP A 73 22.92 11.18 0.42
CA ASP A 73 22.63 12.48 -0.19
C ASP A 73 22.20 12.32 -1.65
N GLY A 74 20.97 12.72 -1.98
CA GLY A 74 20.38 12.59 -3.32
C GLY A 74 19.46 11.39 -3.54
N ASP A 75 19.22 10.56 -2.52
CA ASP A 75 18.23 9.46 -2.52
C ASP A 75 16.92 9.87 -1.80
N ASP A 76 16.71 11.19 -1.62
CA ASP A 76 15.53 11.74 -0.99
C ASP A 76 14.28 11.55 -1.85
N VAL A 77 13.18 11.11 -1.23
CA VAL A 77 11.87 11.06 -1.87
C VAL A 77 11.38 12.49 -2.12
N PRO A 78 11.08 12.89 -3.36
CA PRO A 78 10.64 14.25 -3.64
C PRO A 78 9.31 14.57 -2.96
N ILE A 79 9.10 15.85 -2.63
CA ILE A 79 7.81 16.32 -2.09
C ILE A 79 6.69 15.96 -3.06
N GLY A 80 5.64 15.32 -2.54
CA GLY A 80 4.49 14.88 -3.34
C GLY A 80 4.63 13.47 -3.93
N PHE A 81 5.71 12.77 -3.60
CA PHE A 81 5.93 11.38 -3.94
C PHE A 81 5.92 10.49 -2.70
N THR A 82 5.56 9.23 -2.92
CA THR A 82 5.61 8.15 -1.95
C THR A 82 6.59 7.11 -2.48
N GLU A 83 7.48 6.64 -1.62
CA GLU A 83 8.31 5.49 -1.93
C GLU A 83 7.45 4.21 -1.96
N VAL A 84 7.65 3.41 -3.01
CA VAL A 84 6.93 2.15 -3.20
C VAL A 84 7.92 1.02 -3.42
N ALA A 85 7.82 -0.01 -2.58
CA ALA A 85 8.58 -1.23 -2.71
C ALA A 85 7.76 -2.31 -3.45
N TYR A 86 8.34 -2.88 -4.51
CA TYR A 86 7.79 -4.04 -5.19
C TYR A 86 8.50 -5.33 -4.79
N LEU A 87 7.79 -6.19 -4.08
CA LEU A 87 8.28 -7.49 -3.63
C LEU A 87 7.79 -8.57 -4.60
N PHE A 88 8.57 -8.83 -5.65
CA PHE A 88 8.28 -9.85 -6.66
C PHE A 88 8.34 -11.26 -6.05
N ASN A 89 7.32 -12.09 -6.33
CA ASN A 89 7.28 -13.49 -5.88
C ASN A 89 7.48 -13.67 -4.36
N VAL A 90 6.90 -12.78 -3.55
CA VAL A 90 6.98 -12.84 -2.08
C VAL A 90 5.97 -13.80 -1.47
N PHE A 91 4.91 -14.16 -2.20
CA PHE A 91 3.88 -15.10 -1.72
C PHE A 91 3.91 -16.45 -2.42
N ARG A 92 3.59 -17.49 -1.65
CA ARG A 92 3.26 -18.84 -2.15
C ARG A 92 1.78 -19.11 -2.02
N ASP A 93 1.25 -19.82 -3.01
CA ASP A 93 -0.06 -20.42 -2.93
C ASP A 93 -0.03 -21.69 -2.07
N ARG A 94 -1.07 -21.91 -1.25
CA ARG A 94 -1.12 -23.02 -0.30
C ARG A 94 -1.52 -24.29 -1.05
N GLY A 95 -0.52 -25.06 -1.47
CA GLY A 95 -0.72 -26.33 -2.20
C GLY A 95 0.00 -26.38 -3.54
N SER A 96 0.56 -25.27 -3.99
CA SER A 96 1.41 -25.20 -5.18
C SER A 96 2.88 -24.96 -4.78
N ALA A 97 3.79 -25.68 -5.43
CA ALA A 97 5.23 -25.39 -5.33
C ALA A 97 5.61 -24.10 -6.09
N HIS A 98 4.68 -23.54 -6.87
CA HIS A 98 4.91 -22.32 -7.62
C HIS A 98 4.73 -21.10 -6.71
N VAL A 99 5.83 -20.35 -6.58
CA VAL A 99 5.81 -18.99 -6.07
C VAL A 99 5.21 -18.12 -7.16
N GLY A 100 4.25 -17.26 -6.80
CA GLY A 100 3.55 -16.47 -7.82
C GLY A 100 3.06 -15.11 -7.33
N GLY A 101 2.70 -14.96 -6.05
CA GLY A 101 2.14 -13.70 -5.58
C GLY A 101 3.19 -12.63 -5.31
N SER A 102 2.79 -11.38 -5.45
CA SER A 102 3.65 -10.22 -5.22
C SER A 102 2.96 -9.18 -4.32
N ALA A 103 3.73 -8.23 -3.79
CA ALA A 103 3.21 -7.15 -2.98
C ALA A 103 3.78 -5.79 -3.41
N LEU A 104 2.97 -4.75 -3.27
CA LEU A 104 3.40 -3.36 -3.33
C LEU A 104 3.27 -2.75 -1.94
N GLY A 105 4.36 -2.22 -1.38
CA GLY A 105 4.36 -1.50 -0.10
C GLY A 105 4.51 -0.01 -0.34
N PHE A 106 3.49 0.78 -0.02
CA PHE A 106 3.51 2.25 -0.10
C PHE A 106 3.89 2.82 1.26
N ARG A 107 5.02 3.52 1.36
CA ARG A 107 5.52 4.11 2.60
C ARG A 107 4.89 5.48 2.83
N LEU A 108 3.93 5.56 3.74
CA LEU A 108 3.27 6.81 4.12
C LEU A 108 4.04 7.45 5.28
N LEU A 109 5.09 8.21 4.95
CA LEU A 109 6.00 8.82 5.92
C LEU A 109 5.26 9.66 6.98
N ASP A 110 4.26 10.44 6.57
CA ASP A 110 3.46 11.28 7.47
C ASP A 110 2.58 10.49 8.46
N GLU A 111 2.37 9.19 8.21
CA GLU A 111 1.48 8.32 8.99
C GLU A 111 2.22 7.19 9.74
N ASP A 112 3.56 7.15 9.69
CA ASP A 112 4.41 6.07 10.23
C ASP A 112 3.88 4.66 9.85
N ARG A 113 3.39 4.52 8.62
CA ARG A 113 2.68 3.32 8.14
C ARG A 113 3.09 2.93 6.74
N ILE A 114 3.13 1.61 6.49
CA ILE A 114 3.21 1.04 5.15
C ILE A 114 1.85 0.44 4.78
N GLU A 115 1.33 0.83 3.63
CA GLU A 115 0.16 0.20 3.02
C GLU A 115 0.57 -0.85 1.99
N TRP A 116 0.08 -2.07 2.16
CA TRP A 116 0.45 -3.22 1.36
C TRP A 116 -0.69 -3.65 0.45
N MET A 117 -0.49 -3.56 -0.87
CA MET A 117 -1.38 -4.17 -1.86
C MET A 117 -0.86 -5.55 -2.23
N CYS A 118 -1.63 -6.60 -1.91
CA CYS A 118 -1.22 -7.99 -2.10
C CYS A 118 -1.87 -8.61 -3.34
N PHE A 119 -1.08 -9.33 -4.13
CA PHE A 119 -1.50 -9.96 -5.37
C PHE A 119 -1.18 -11.46 -5.38
N ASP A 120 -2.05 -12.28 -6.01
CA ASP A 120 -1.80 -13.72 -6.22
C ASP A 120 -0.84 -14.04 -7.37
N ARG A 121 -0.43 -13.01 -8.11
CA ARG A 121 0.46 -13.08 -9.27
C ARG A 121 1.47 -11.93 -9.28
N PRO A 122 2.49 -11.96 -10.15
CA PRO A 122 3.35 -10.81 -10.36
C PRO A 122 2.61 -9.69 -11.10
N VAL A 123 2.86 -8.44 -10.71
CA VAL A 123 2.24 -7.25 -11.28
C VAL A 123 3.25 -6.26 -11.89
N GLY A 124 4.43 -6.70 -12.32
CA GLY A 124 5.40 -5.83 -13.00
C GLY A 124 4.84 -5.11 -14.25
N ASN A 125 3.88 -5.73 -14.95
CA ASN A 125 3.18 -5.10 -16.07
C ASN A 125 2.27 -3.93 -15.63
N LEU A 126 1.73 -3.99 -14.41
CA LEU A 126 0.98 -2.87 -13.83
C LEU A 126 1.93 -1.69 -13.61
N LEU A 127 3.11 -1.93 -13.05
CA LEU A 127 4.10 -0.89 -12.75
C LEU A 127 4.59 -0.18 -14.01
N SER A 128 4.90 -0.94 -15.07
CA SER A 128 5.35 -0.37 -16.34
C SER A 128 4.23 0.31 -17.15
N GLY A 129 2.98 -0.12 -16.99
CA GLY A 129 1.85 0.35 -17.81
C GLY A 129 0.91 1.35 -17.13
N ALA A 130 1.05 1.58 -15.82
CA ALA A 130 0.15 2.47 -15.09
C ALA A 130 0.45 3.94 -15.41
N THR A 131 -0.46 4.57 -16.14
CA THR A 131 -0.42 6.00 -16.44
C THR A 131 -1.72 6.69 -16.06
N THR A 132 -1.64 7.99 -15.79
CA THR A 132 -2.82 8.84 -15.65
C THR A 132 -3.51 9.07 -17.00
N ASN A 133 -4.67 9.72 -17.00
CA ASN A 133 -5.36 10.10 -18.25
C ASN A 133 -4.55 11.10 -19.08
N GLU A 134 -3.68 11.87 -18.43
CA GLU A 134 -2.76 12.83 -19.02
C GLU A 134 -1.46 12.17 -19.50
N GLY A 135 -1.31 10.85 -19.33
CA GLY A 135 -0.15 10.08 -19.76
C GLY A 135 1.04 10.12 -18.79
N VAL A 136 0.86 10.60 -17.56
CA VAL A 136 1.93 10.62 -16.54
C VAL A 136 2.13 9.21 -15.99
N HIS A 137 3.36 8.71 -15.97
CA HIS A 137 3.69 7.42 -15.37
C HIS A 137 3.51 7.47 -13.85
N LEU A 138 2.83 6.47 -13.30
CA LEU A 138 2.57 6.37 -11.85
C LEU A 138 3.72 5.74 -11.06
N PHE A 139 4.62 5.02 -11.72
CA PHE A 139 5.75 4.34 -11.06
C PHE A 139 7.04 4.66 -11.80
N GLU A 140 7.86 5.50 -11.21
CA GLU A 140 9.22 5.78 -11.68
C GLU A 140 10.20 4.92 -10.88
N LYS A 141 10.86 3.95 -11.52
CA LYS A 141 11.81 3.07 -10.84
C LYS A 141 13.07 3.86 -10.48
N VAL A 142 13.48 3.79 -9.21
CA VAL A 142 14.64 4.55 -8.69
C VAL A 142 15.78 3.65 -8.23
N ALA A 143 15.50 2.44 -7.72
CA ALA A 143 16.54 1.56 -7.24
C ALA A 143 16.16 0.06 -7.30
N ASP A 144 17.19 -0.77 -7.22
CA ASP A 144 17.10 -2.21 -6.95
C ASP A 144 17.81 -2.49 -5.62
N LEU A 145 17.03 -2.79 -4.59
CA LEU A 145 17.52 -3.06 -3.25
C LEU A 145 17.94 -4.52 -3.13
N GLU A 146 19.24 -4.76 -3.18
CA GLU A 146 19.84 -6.08 -3.06
C GLU A 146 19.90 -6.56 -1.60
N ARG A 147 19.72 -7.87 -1.38
CA ARG A 147 19.77 -8.48 -0.04
C ARG A 147 21.14 -8.37 0.64
N GLY A 148 22.22 -8.26 -0.14
CA GLY A 148 23.59 -8.07 0.37
C GLY A 148 24.33 -9.34 0.87
N ASP A 149 23.81 -10.54 0.62
CA ASP A 149 24.46 -11.80 1.02
C ASP A 149 25.56 -12.23 0.04
N ASP A 150 26.66 -11.48 0.01
CA ASP A 150 27.89 -11.98 -0.59
C ASP A 150 28.55 -12.94 0.42
N ILE A 151 28.61 -14.24 0.09
CA ILE A 151 29.01 -15.40 0.92
C ILE A 151 30.38 -15.22 1.62
N ARG A 152 31.15 -14.18 1.26
CA ARG A 152 32.52 -13.92 1.72
C ARG A 152 32.66 -12.81 2.76
N ARG A 153 31.61 -12.07 3.12
CA ARG A 153 31.72 -11.00 4.14
C ARG A 153 31.26 -11.50 5.51
N LEU A 154 32.13 -11.26 6.49
CA LEU A 154 32.09 -11.74 7.86
C LEU A 154 30.72 -11.55 8.54
N LYS A 155 30.36 -12.58 9.30
CA LYS A 155 29.44 -12.52 10.45
C LYS A 155 29.45 -11.13 11.09
N GLY A 156 28.37 -10.37 10.91
CA GLY A 156 28.10 -9.16 11.69
C GLY A 156 28.45 -7.81 11.03
N THR A 157 28.79 -7.74 9.75
CA THR A 157 28.87 -6.45 9.05
C THR A 157 28.16 -6.54 7.70
N VAL A 158 26.88 -6.14 7.70
CA VAL A 158 26.05 -6.12 6.50
C VAL A 158 26.45 -4.90 5.68
N GLY A 159 27.17 -5.11 4.58
CA GLY A 159 27.32 -4.09 3.54
C GLY A 159 26.08 -3.98 2.64
N GLY A 160 25.00 -4.69 2.97
CA GLY A 160 23.66 -4.53 2.41
C GLY A 160 22.79 -3.81 3.43
N TRP A 161 22.03 -2.82 2.97
CA TRP A 161 21.23 -1.98 3.84
C TRP A 161 20.16 -2.82 4.58
N PRO A 162 19.94 -2.62 5.89
CA PRO A 162 18.94 -3.34 6.69
C PRO A 162 17.52 -3.19 6.14
N GLU A 163 17.33 -2.20 5.27
CA GLU A 163 16.11 -1.87 4.56
C GLU A 163 15.46 -3.05 3.85
N HIS A 164 16.24 -3.90 3.16
CA HIS A 164 15.69 -5.06 2.43
C HIS A 164 14.95 -6.01 3.39
N ARG A 165 15.51 -6.21 4.58
CA ARG A 165 14.89 -7.00 5.64
C ARG A 165 13.69 -6.27 6.25
N GLN A 166 13.78 -4.97 6.46
CA GLN A 166 12.70 -4.17 7.03
C GLN A 166 11.43 -4.21 6.16
N TRP A 167 11.55 -4.11 4.83
CA TRP A 167 10.42 -4.29 3.91
C TRP A 167 9.76 -5.66 4.06
N CYS A 168 10.56 -6.73 4.08
CA CYS A 168 10.03 -8.08 4.27
C CYS A 168 9.37 -8.27 5.64
N ASN A 169 9.96 -7.72 6.70
CA ASN A 169 9.41 -7.77 8.06
C ASN A 169 8.13 -6.93 8.18
N GLY A 170 8.06 -5.78 7.51
CA GLY A 170 6.86 -4.95 7.46
C GLY A 170 5.68 -5.74 6.89
N LEU A 171 5.90 -6.43 5.77
CA LEU A 171 4.86 -7.27 5.17
C LEU A 171 4.48 -8.46 6.07
N GLU A 172 5.45 -9.08 6.76
CA GLU A 172 5.21 -10.22 7.64
C GLU A 172 4.33 -9.84 8.84
N ASN A 173 4.52 -8.62 9.35
CA ASN A 173 3.74 -8.06 10.46
C ASN A 173 2.48 -7.31 10.01
N ALA A 174 2.20 -7.28 8.71
CA ALA A 174 1.06 -6.53 8.17
C ALA A 174 -0.27 -7.20 8.54
N THR A 175 -1.23 -6.38 8.97
CA THR A 175 -2.56 -6.81 9.39
C THR A 175 -3.63 -6.19 8.51
N LYS A 176 -4.88 -6.68 8.61
CA LYS A 176 -5.99 -6.06 7.90
C LYS A 176 -6.23 -4.66 8.49
N PRO A 177 -6.42 -3.64 7.65
CA PRO A 177 -6.71 -2.30 8.14
C PRO A 177 -7.96 -2.29 9.03
N LEU A 178 -7.90 -1.56 10.14
CA LEU A 178 -9.05 -1.35 10.99
C LEU A 178 -10.04 -0.41 10.28
N LEU A 179 -11.33 -0.76 10.28
CA LEU A 179 -12.37 0.10 9.74
C LEU A 179 -12.43 1.40 10.57
N LYS A 180 -11.98 2.52 10.00
CA LYS A 180 -12.21 3.85 10.59
C LYS A 180 -13.68 4.19 10.39
N LEU A 181 -14.47 4.06 11.45
CA LEU A 181 -15.83 4.59 11.48
C LEU A 181 -15.75 6.12 11.51
N THR A 182 -15.83 6.76 10.35
CA THR A 182 -16.10 8.19 10.29
C THR A 182 -17.56 8.41 10.65
N THR A 183 -17.81 8.93 11.85
CA THR A 183 -19.13 9.44 12.22
C THR A 183 -19.46 10.55 11.23
N VAL A 184 -20.31 10.26 10.25
CA VAL A 184 -20.89 11.31 9.42
C VAL A 184 -21.81 12.09 10.33
N GLU A 185 -21.33 13.20 10.88
CA GLU A 185 -22.19 14.22 11.48
C GLU A 185 -23.09 14.73 10.37
N LYS A 186 -24.20 14.03 10.12
CA LYS A 186 -25.34 14.58 9.41
C LYS A 186 -25.70 15.83 10.17
N SER A 187 -25.37 16.98 9.58
CA SER A 187 -25.62 18.30 10.15
C SER A 187 -27.08 18.34 10.60
N ARG A 188 -27.28 18.34 11.93
CA ARG A 188 -28.60 18.39 12.57
C ARG A 188 -29.38 19.63 12.10
N SER A 189 -28.67 20.66 11.62
CA SER A 189 -29.25 21.82 10.94
C SER A 189 -30.16 21.47 9.76
N SER A 190 -29.82 20.49 8.91
CA SER A 190 -30.62 20.15 7.73
C SER A 190 -31.93 19.40 8.06
N LEU A 191 -31.95 18.69 9.18
CA LEU A 191 -33.13 17.97 9.69
C LEU A 191 -34.06 18.92 10.46
N ASP A 192 -33.49 19.87 11.19
CA ASP A 192 -34.26 20.89 11.91
C ASP A 192 -34.86 21.92 10.94
N GLU A 193 -34.16 22.31 9.86
CA GLU A 193 -34.71 23.19 8.82
C GLU A 193 -35.86 22.54 8.03
N ARG A 194 -35.79 21.23 7.75
CA ARG A 194 -36.90 20.50 7.11
C ARG A 194 -38.10 20.39 8.04
N LYS A 195 -37.89 20.07 9.32
CA LYS A 195 -38.97 20.04 10.32
C LYS A 195 -39.62 21.41 10.52
N ALA A 196 -38.85 22.50 10.52
CA ALA A 196 -39.37 23.86 10.64
C ALA A 196 -40.21 24.27 9.42
N ARG A 197 -39.80 23.90 8.20
CA ARG A 197 -40.58 24.14 6.98
C ARG A 197 -41.88 23.35 6.93
N ASP A 198 -41.86 22.09 7.37
CA ASP A 198 -43.05 21.23 7.38
C ASP A 198 -44.05 21.67 8.47
N ALA A 199 -43.57 22.14 9.62
CA ALA A 199 -44.42 22.71 10.67
C ALA A 199 -45.09 24.03 10.22
N GLY A 200 -44.36 24.91 9.53
CA GLY A 200 -44.92 26.16 9.00
C GLY A 200 -45.94 25.97 7.88
N ARG A 201 -45.89 24.85 7.14
CA ARG A 201 -46.90 24.53 6.10
C ARG A 201 -48.21 23.99 6.68
N ALA A 202 -48.15 23.28 7.80
CA ALA A 202 -49.34 22.72 8.45
C ALA A 202 -50.25 23.79 9.07
N GLU A 203 -49.69 24.93 9.53
CA GLU A 203 -50.48 26.02 10.12
C GLU A 203 -51.23 26.89 9.09
N VAL A 204 -50.78 26.92 7.83
CA VAL A 204 -51.40 27.72 6.76
C VAL A 204 -52.66 27.06 6.19
N GLN A 205 -52.89 25.77 6.48
CA GLN A 205 -54.01 24.99 5.93
C GLN A 205 -55.26 24.91 6.83
N ILE A 206 -55.26 25.60 7.99
CA ILE A 206 -56.36 25.58 8.97
C ILE A 206 -57.02 26.98 9.12
N ARG A 207 -56.97 27.84 8.09
CA ARG A 207 -57.73 29.09 8.05
C ARG A 207 -58.62 29.17 6.83
#